data_AF-A0A942QD41-F1
#
_entry.id   AF-A0A942QD41-F1
#
_cell.length_a   1.000
_cell.length_b   1.000
_cell.length_c   1.000
_cell.angle_alpha   90.00
_cell.angle_beta   90.00
_cell.angle_gamma   90.00
#
_symmetry.space_group_name_H-M   'P 1'
#
loop_
_entity.id
_entity.type
_entity.pdbx_description
1 polymer ?
#
loop_
_entity_poly.entity_id
_entity_poly.type
_entity_poly.pdbx_seq_one_letter_code
_entity_poly.pdbx_strand_id
1 'polypeptide(L)'
;MPVQVMVRWPADKEALLAVGGPRLTPQELRDTLDPYEFICRRRGFGGPAPEVVDGQLAVARQGVEQDLARLAEVHSRLRTARERLLAPGKETA
;
A
#
# COMPACT_ATOMS: atom_id res chain seq x y z
N MET A 1 -36.61 -13.29 17.78
CA MET A 1 -36.59 -13.72 16.36
C MET A 1 -36.15 -12.52 15.53
N PRO A 2 -34.94 -12.48 14.96
CA PRO A 2 -34.55 -11.37 14.10
C PRO A 2 -35.32 -11.47 12.77
N VAL A 3 -36.04 -10.41 12.41
CA VAL A 3 -36.75 -10.30 11.14
C VAL A 3 -35.71 -10.03 10.05
N GLN A 4 -35.51 -11.02 9.16
CA GLN A 4 -34.74 -10.82 7.94
C GLN A 4 -35.61 -9.97 6.98
N VAL A 5 -35.36 -8.66 6.94
CA VAL A 5 -35.96 -7.80 5.93
C VAL A 5 -35.17 -7.97 4.64
N MET A 6 -35.68 -8.82 3.75
CA MET A 6 -35.12 -9.02 2.42
C MET A 6 -35.58 -7.87 1.51
N VAL A 7 -34.81 -6.77 1.49
CA VAL A 7 -35.11 -5.64 0.59
C VAL A 7 -34.76 -6.05 -0.84
N ARG A 8 -35.78 -6.27 -1.68
CA ARG A 8 -35.61 -6.53 -3.11
C ARG A 8 -35.34 -5.20 -3.81
N TRP A 9 -34.16 -5.06 -4.42
CA TRP A 9 -33.78 -3.88 -5.19
C TRP A 9 -34.37 -3.93 -6.62
N PRO A 10 -34.79 -2.79 -7.23
CA PRO A 10 -34.80 -1.44 -6.65
C PRO A 10 -35.99 -1.25 -5.70
N ALA A 11 -35.69 -0.82 -4.47
CA ALA A 11 -36.72 -0.46 -3.51
C ALA A 11 -37.28 0.92 -3.87
N ASP A 12 -38.59 1.07 -3.84
CA ASP A 12 -39.23 2.38 -3.97
C ASP A 12 -38.87 3.29 -2.79
N LYS A 13 -38.94 4.60 -3.00
CA LYS A 13 -38.54 5.61 -1.99
C LYS A 13 -39.34 5.47 -0.70
N GLU A 14 -40.61 5.10 -0.78
CA GLU A 14 -41.49 4.96 0.39
C GLU A 14 -41.11 3.74 1.23
N ALA A 15 -40.76 2.62 0.60
CA ALA A 15 -40.25 1.43 1.26
C ALA A 15 -38.89 1.70 1.93
N LEU A 16 -38.00 2.45 1.29
CA LEU A 16 -36.72 2.85 1.90
C LEU A 16 -36.95 3.75 3.14
N LEU A 17 -37.92 4.66 3.08
CA LEU A 17 -38.30 5.49 4.23
C LEU A 17 -38.95 4.67 5.35
N ALA A 18 -39.80 3.68 5.00
CA ALA A 18 -40.49 2.81 5.94
C ALA A 18 -39.55 1.84 6.67
N VAL A 19 -38.52 1.35 5.98
CA VAL A 19 -37.44 0.54 6.60
C VAL A 19 -36.60 1.40 7.57
N GLY A 20 -36.53 2.71 7.31
CA GLY A 20 -35.76 3.66 8.11
C GLY A 20 -34.26 3.54 7.85
N GLY A 21 -33.58 4.68 7.91
CA GLY A 21 -32.11 4.76 7.80
C GLY A 21 -31.47 5.13 9.13
N PRO A 22 -30.14 4.94 9.26
CA PRO A 22 -29.40 5.51 10.37
C PRO A 22 -29.67 7.02 10.44
N ARG A 23 -30.02 7.50 11.64
CA ARG A 23 -30.26 8.93 11.87
C ARG A 23 -28.92 9.64 11.94
N LEU A 24 -28.54 10.28 10.85
CA LEU A 24 -27.36 11.15 10.77
C LEU A 24 -27.81 12.61 10.84
N THR A 25 -27.13 13.39 11.65
CA THR A 25 -27.18 14.84 11.59
C THR A 25 -26.53 15.32 10.28
N PRO A 26 -26.85 16.54 9.80
CA PRO A 26 -26.17 17.11 8.65
C PRO A 26 -24.65 17.21 8.83
N GLN A 27 -24.18 17.36 10.07
CA GLN A 27 -22.74 17.40 10.37
C GLN A 27 -22.10 16.02 10.21
N GLU A 28 -22.68 14.97 10.80
CA GLU A 28 -22.17 13.60 10.65
C GLU A 28 -22.16 13.15 9.18
N LEU A 29 -23.14 13.56 8.39
CA LEU A 29 -23.15 13.30 6.96
C LEU A 29 -21.99 14.00 6.25
N ARG A 30 -21.72 15.27 6.55
CA ARG A 30 -20.58 16.01 5.99
C ARG A 30 -19.24 15.36 6.37
N ASP A 31 -19.06 15.04 7.64
CA ASP A 31 -17.82 14.43 8.16
C ASP A 31 -17.60 13.01 7.60
N THR A 32 -18.67 12.32 7.21
CA THR A 32 -18.60 11.01 6.54
C THR A 32 -18.25 11.14 5.05
N LEU A 33 -18.66 12.25 4.42
CA LEU A 33 -18.41 12.53 3.00
C LEU A 33 -17.10 13.29 2.76
N ASP A 34 -16.40 13.69 3.81
CA ASP A 34 -15.07 14.29 3.68
C ASP A 34 -14.08 13.24 3.13
N PRO A 35 -13.53 13.45 1.92
CA PRO A 35 -12.63 12.49 1.29
C PRO A 35 -11.30 12.34 2.04
N TYR A 36 -10.81 13.39 2.69
CA TYR A 36 -9.55 13.36 3.44
C TYR A 36 -9.71 12.50 4.70
N GLU A 37 -10.77 12.73 5.46
CA GLU A 37 -11.11 11.93 6.63
C GLU A 37 -11.32 10.45 6.27
N PHE A 38 -11.99 10.18 5.15
CA PHE A 38 -12.16 8.82 4.65
C PHE A 38 -10.82 8.12 4.38
N ILE A 39 -9.86 8.81 3.77
CA ILE A 39 -8.51 8.29 3.51
C ILE A 39 -7.76 8.05 4.83
N CYS A 40 -7.75 9.02 5.73
CA CYS A 40 -7.04 8.95 7.01
C CYS A 40 -7.52 7.81 7.92
N ARG A 41 -8.80 7.41 7.82
CA ARG A 41 -9.36 6.27 8.58
C ARG A 41 -8.88 4.92 8.07
N ARG A 42 -8.40 4.81 6.83
CA ARG A 42 -7.97 3.55 6.21
C ARG A 42 -6.52 3.22 6.56
N ARG A 43 -6.30 2.91 7.84
CA ARG A 43 -4.98 2.60 8.44
C ARG A 43 -4.58 1.12 8.38
N GLY A 44 -5.38 0.29 7.71
CA GLY A 44 -5.05 -1.12 7.52
C GLY A 44 -3.75 -1.31 6.73
N PHE A 45 -3.18 -2.52 6.77
CA PHE A 45 -2.01 -2.85 5.96
C PHE A 45 -2.29 -2.59 4.47
N GLY A 46 -1.42 -1.86 3.79
CA GLY A 46 -1.65 -1.44 2.40
C GLY A 46 -2.58 -0.22 2.25
N GLY A 47 -3.01 0.38 3.35
CA GLY A 47 -3.96 1.49 3.37
C GLY A 47 -3.36 2.83 2.93
N PRO A 48 -4.19 3.75 2.42
CA PRO A 48 -3.75 5.06 1.92
C PRO A 48 -3.52 6.10 3.02
N ALA A 49 -3.75 5.77 4.30
CA ALA A 49 -3.53 6.70 5.39
C ALA A 49 -2.06 7.20 5.36
N PRO A 50 -1.80 8.51 5.52
CA PRO A 50 -0.47 9.09 5.37
C PRO A 50 0.61 8.36 6.17
N GLU A 51 0.35 8.05 7.44
CA GLU A 51 1.26 7.34 8.32
C GLU A 51 1.60 5.91 7.83
N VAL A 52 0.66 5.24 7.16
CA VAL A 52 0.88 3.91 6.56
C VAL A 52 1.74 4.02 5.31
N VAL A 53 1.42 4.98 4.44
CA VAL A 53 2.18 5.22 3.21
C VAL A 53 3.61 5.66 3.54
N ASP A 54 3.80 6.55 4.51
CA ASP A 54 5.11 7.00 4.97
C ASP A 54 5.96 5.84 5.50
N GLY A 55 5.35 4.95 6.29
CA GLY A 55 6.01 3.73 6.75
C GLY A 55 6.42 2.81 5.60
N GLN A 56 5.55 2.65 4.60
CA GLN A 56 5.85 1.85 3.40
C GLN A 56 6.96 2.46 2.55
N LEU A 57 6.96 3.79 2.39
CA LEU A 57 7.99 4.51 1.66
C LEU A 57 9.35 4.40 2.37
N ALA A 58 9.38 4.45 3.70
CA ALA A 58 10.60 4.24 4.47
C ALA A 58 11.19 2.84 4.23
N VAL A 59 10.35 1.80 4.30
CA VAL A 59 10.77 0.42 4.00
C VAL A 59 11.25 0.27 2.55
N ALA A 60 10.53 0.85 1.60
CA ALA A 60 10.90 0.79 0.18
C ALA A 60 12.25 1.47 -0.09
N ARG A 61 12.51 2.63 0.53
CA ARG A 61 13.80 3.33 0.43
C ARG A 61 14.94 2.46 0.96
N GLN A 62 14.76 1.87 2.13
CA GLN A 62 15.73 0.96 2.71
C GLN A 62 16.00 -0.26 1.80
N GLY A 63 14.94 -0.82 1.19
CA GLY A 63 15.07 -1.92 0.23
C GLY A 63 15.91 -1.53 -0.99
N VAL A 64 15.62 -0.36 -1.59
CA VAL A 64 16.39 0.16 -2.74
C VAL A 64 17.87 0.36 -2.39
N GLU A 65 18.17 0.93 -1.22
CA GLU A 65 19.55 1.12 -0.76
C GLU A 65 20.31 -0.21 -0.62
N GLN A 66 19.66 -1.23 -0.05
CA GLN A 66 20.24 -2.57 0.07
C GLN A 66 20.47 -3.23 -1.29
N ASP A 67 19.53 -3.08 -2.22
CA ASP A 67 19.66 -3.65 -3.56
C ASP A 67 20.77 -2.99 -4.36
N LEU A 68 20.93 -1.66 -4.24
CA LEU A 68 22.04 -0.93 -4.85
C LEU A 68 23.39 -1.38 -4.28
N ALA A 69 23.48 -1.56 -2.95
CA ALA A 69 24.69 -2.06 -2.30
C ALA A 69 25.05 -3.47 -2.79
N ARG A 70 24.06 -4.37 -2.87
CA ARG A 70 24.23 -5.73 -3.39
C ARG A 70 24.70 -5.72 -4.85
N LEU A 71 24.08 -4.89 -5.69
CA LEU A 71 24.45 -4.76 -7.10
C LEU A 71 25.89 -4.26 -7.27
N ALA A 72 26.29 -3.26 -6.47
CA ALA A 72 27.66 -2.75 -6.46
C ALA A 72 28.68 -3.84 -6.06
N GLU A 73 28.37 -4.65 -5.04
CA GLU A 73 29.21 -5.78 -4.62
C GLU A 73 29.39 -6.80 -5.76
N VAL A 74 28.29 -7.22 -6.39
CA VAL A 74 28.32 -8.19 -7.49
C VAL A 74 29.11 -7.65 -8.67
N HIS A 75 28.89 -6.40 -9.07
CA HIS A 75 29.66 -5.74 -10.12
C HIS A 75 31.15 -5.72 -9.81
N SER A 76 31.54 -5.36 -8.59
CA SER A 76 32.95 -5.35 -8.19
C SER A 76 33.58 -6.74 -8.26
N ARG A 77 32.87 -7.77 -7.77
CA ARG A 77 33.35 -9.16 -7.81
C ARG A 77 33.53 -9.66 -9.25
N LEU A 78 32.58 -9.38 -10.12
CA LEU A 78 32.66 -9.75 -11.54
C LEU A 78 33.81 -9.01 -12.25
N ARG A 79 33.99 -7.72 -11.97
CA ARG A 79 35.12 -6.95 -12.50
C ARG A 79 36.46 -7.54 -12.07
N THR A 80 36.63 -7.81 -10.77
CA THR A 80 37.86 -8.43 -10.26
C THR A 80 38.09 -9.84 -10.84
N ALA A 81 37.06 -10.65 -10.98
CA ALA A 81 37.18 -11.97 -11.60
C ALA A 81 37.60 -11.86 -13.07
N ARG A 82 37.02 -10.92 -13.82
CA ARG A 82 37.42 -10.62 -15.20
C ARG A 82 38.87 -10.16 -15.29
N GLU A 83 39.30 -9.23 -14.43
CA GLU A 83 40.69 -8.75 -14.39
C GLU A 83 41.68 -9.89 -14.12
N ARG A 84 41.34 -10.82 -13.21
CA ARG A 84 42.16 -12.01 -12.93
C ARG A 84 42.24 -12.97 -14.11
N LEU A 85 41.14 -13.18 -14.83
CA LEU A 85 41.12 -14.03 -16.03
C LEU A 85 41.91 -13.43 -17.20
N LEU A 86 41.91 -12.11 -17.32
CA LEU A 86 42.63 -11.39 -18.38
C LEU A 86 44.09 -11.09 -18.04
N ALA A 87 44.48 -11.21 -16.77
CA ALA A 87 45.87 -11.09 -16.38
C ALA A 87 46.66 -12.24 -17.04
N PRO A 88 47.62 -11.95 -17.94
CA PRO A 88 48.44 -12.99 -18.53
C PRO A 88 49.13 -13.77 -17.41
N GLY A 89 49.09 -15.10 -17.50
CA GLY A 89 49.68 -15.99 -16.51
C GLY A 89 51.13 -15.58 -16.25
N LYS A 90 51.47 -15.38 -14.96
CA LYS A 90 52.86 -15.46 -14.50
C LYS A 90 53.32 -16.92 -14.57
N GLU A 91 53.31 -17.51 -15.77
CA GLU A 91 53.79 -18.88 -16.05
C GLU A 91 55.03 -18.89 -16.98
N THR A 92 55.63 -17.74 -17.24
CA THR A 92 56.98 -17.69 -17.87
C THR A 92 57.89 -16.75 -17.09
N ALA A 93 58.43 -17.23 -15.98
CA ALA A 93 59.70 -16.78 -15.40
C ALA A 93 60.29 -17.88 -14.52
#